data_AF-A0AAW6Q4J0-F1
#
_entry.id   AF-A0AAW6Q4J0-F1
#
_cell.length_a   1.000
_cell.length_b   1.000
_cell.length_c   1.000
_cell.angle_alpha   90.00
_cell.angle_beta   90.00
_cell.angle_gamma   90.00
#
_symmetry.space_group_name_H-M   'P 1'
#
loop_
_entity.id
_entity.type
_entity.pdbx_description
1 polymer ?
#
loop_
_entity_poly.entity_id
_entity_poly.type
_entity_poly.pdbx_seq_one_letter_code
_entity_poly.pdbx_strand_id
1 'polypeptide(L)' 'KSTLPEGSKVTVGDNGDVTVTYPDGSKDTIPGDKVVEGKSDADKNEPKEPGDKVKVDDPNKLTDSEKSEVVKAVEDANKD' A
#
# COMPACT_ATOMS: atom_id res chain seq x y z
N LYS A 1 -17.51 -20.54 -3.86
CA LYS A 1 -17.34 -21.98 -4.18
C LYS A 1 -15.96 -22.15 -4.80
N SER A 2 -15.21 -23.20 -4.43
CA SER A 2 -13.95 -23.55 -5.09
C SER A 2 -14.24 -23.99 -6.53
N THR A 3 -13.42 -23.56 -7.48
CA THR A 3 -13.43 -24.01 -8.88
C THR A 3 -12.42 -25.13 -9.14
N LEU A 4 -11.63 -25.53 -8.13
CA LEU A 4 -10.65 -26.60 -8.25
C LEU A 4 -11.35 -27.96 -8.34
N PRO A 5 -10.74 -28.95 -9.02
CA PRO A 5 -11.22 -30.33 -9.04
C PRO A 5 -11.41 -30.88 -7.62
N GLU A 6 -12.44 -31.69 -7.44
CA GLU A 6 -12.72 -32.33 -6.14
C GLU A 6 -11.56 -33.24 -5.72
N GLY A 7 -11.13 -33.14 -4.46
CA GLY A 7 -9.95 -33.83 -3.94
C GLY A 7 -8.63 -33.05 -4.06
N SER A 8 -8.64 -31.85 -4.68
CA SER A 8 -7.47 -30.97 -4.68
C SER A 8 -7.12 -30.51 -3.26
N LYS A 9 -5.81 -30.44 -2.95
CA LYS A 9 -5.28 -29.94 -1.67
C LYS A 9 -4.51 -28.65 -1.89
N VAL A 10 -4.69 -27.69 -0.98
CA VAL A 10 -3.95 -26.42 -0.98
C VAL A 10 -3.11 -26.35 0.28
N THR A 11 -1.82 -26.05 0.14
CA THR A 11 -0.88 -25.88 1.25
C THR A 11 -0.17 -24.54 1.14
N VAL A 12 0.05 -23.89 2.28
CA VAL A 12 0.82 -22.64 2.38
C VAL A 12 2.15 -22.97 3.05
N GLY A 13 3.27 -22.61 2.41
CA GLY A 13 4.61 -22.73 2.99
C GLY A 13 4.94 -21.56 3.93
N ASP A 14 5.97 -21.72 4.75
CA ASP A 14 6.42 -20.68 5.69
C ASP A 14 6.91 -19.40 4.98
N ASN A 15 7.33 -19.52 3.72
CA ASN A 15 7.71 -18.39 2.85
C ASN A 15 6.51 -17.74 2.14
N GLY A 16 5.28 -18.20 2.40
CA GLY A 16 4.06 -17.69 1.79
C GLY A 16 3.70 -18.32 0.45
N ASP A 17 4.53 -19.21 -0.12
CA ASP A 17 4.19 -19.90 -1.37
C ASP A 17 2.96 -20.78 -1.18
N VAL A 18 2.03 -20.71 -2.14
CA VAL A 18 0.82 -21.54 -2.15
C VAL A 18 0.98 -22.63 -3.18
N THR A 19 0.92 -23.88 -2.75
CA THR A 19 0.95 -25.04 -3.65
C THR A 19 -0.40 -25.72 -3.70
N VAL A 20 -0.92 -25.89 -4.91
CA VAL A 20 -2.11 -26.70 -5.21
C VAL A 20 -1.63 -28.07 -5.66
N THR A 21 -2.08 -29.14 -5.01
CA THR A 21 -1.88 -30.52 -5.46
C THR A 21 -3.21 -31.07 -5.94
N TYR A 22 -3.27 -31.45 -7.21
CA TYR A 22 -4.45 -32.00 -7.86
C TYR A 22 -4.62 -33.50 -7.57
N PRO A 23 -5.83 -34.06 -7.78
CA PRO A 23 -6.09 -35.48 -7.56
C PRO A 23 -5.24 -36.42 -8.42
N ASP A 24 -4.82 -35.97 -9.60
CA ASP A 24 -3.92 -36.71 -10.51
C ASP A 24 -2.44 -36.65 -10.08
N GLY A 25 -2.14 -35.95 -8.99
CA GLY A 25 -0.80 -35.77 -8.43
C GLY A 25 0.00 -34.62 -9.02
N SER A 26 -0.51 -33.95 -10.06
CA SER A 26 0.09 -32.73 -10.61
C SER A 26 0.04 -31.58 -9.60
N LYS A 27 0.91 -30.58 -9.78
CA LYS A 27 1.05 -29.45 -8.84
C LYS A 27 1.26 -28.13 -9.56
N ASP A 28 0.64 -27.09 -9.01
CA ASP A 28 0.91 -25.70 -9.33
C ASP A 28 1.38 -24.96 -8.07
N THR A 29 2.31 -24.02 -8.24
CA THR A 29 2.82 -23.18 -7.15
C THR A 29 2.69 -21.71 -7.51
N ILE A 30 2.07 -20.95 -6.63
CA ILE A 30 1.98 -19.49 -6.69
C ILE A 30 3.02 -18.95 -5.69
N PRO A 31 4.01 -18.18 -6.16
CA PRO A 31 4.99 -17.54 -5.28
C PRO A 31 4.33 -16.62 -4.26
N GLY A 32 4.82 -16.59 -3.02
CA GLY A 32 4.21 -15.87 -1.91
C GLY A 32 4.05 -14.36 -2.14
N ASP A 33 4.98 -13.74 -2.87
CA ASP A 33 4.92 -12.33 -3.27
C ASP A 33 3.80 -12.02 -4.29
N LYS A 34 3.19 -13.06 -4.87
CA LYS A 34 2.03 -12.96 -5.78
C LYS A 34 0.72 -13.32 -5.11
N VAL A 35 0.75 -13.82 -3.88
CA VAL A 35 -0.46 -14.23 -3.13
C VAL A 35 -1.14 -13.02 -2.49
N VAL A 36 -0.35 -12.02 -2.09
CA VAL A 36 -0.84 -10.79 -1.48
C VAL A 36 -0.28 -9.58 -2.19
N GLU A 37 -1.13 -8.60 -2.47
CA GLU A 37 -0.70 -7.28 -2.94
C GLU A 37 -0.60 -6.34 -1.73
N GLY A 38 0.62 -5.86 -1.46
CA GLY A 38 0.84 -4.83 -0.46
C GLY A 38 0.27 -3.50 -0.96
N LYS A 39 -0.57 -2.87 -0.15
CA LYS A 39 -0.97 -1.47 -0.39
C LYS A 39 0.25 -0.56 -0.18
N SER A 40 0.44 0.40 -1.07
CA SER A 40 1.43 1.46 -0.86
C SER A 40 1.03 2.31 0.34
N ASP A 41 1.97 3.06 0.92
CA ASP A 41 1.61 3.99 1.99
C ASP A 41 0.71 5.12 1.49
N ALA A 42 0.77 5.46 0.20
CA ALA A 42 -0.17 6.38 -0.43
C ALA A 42 -1.60 5.81 -0.49
N ASP A 43 -1.78 4.50 -0.63
CA ASP A 43 -3.10 3.85 -0.63
C ASP A 43 -3.71 3.72 0.77
N LYS A 44 -2.90 3.93 1.83
CA LYS A 44 -3.33 3.82 3.23
C LYS A 44 -3.64 5.18 3.85
N ASN A 45 -3.06 6.25 3.34
CA ASN A 45 -3.14 7.58 3.93
C ASN A 45 -3.89 8.53 2.99
N GLU A 46 -4.81 9.30 3.54
CA GLU A 46 -5.47 10.39 2.83
C GLU A 46 -4.95 11.72 3.37
N PRO A 47 -4.05 12.43 2.65
CA PRO A 47 -3.49 13.68 3.13
C PRO A 47 -4.59 14.73 3.30
N LYS A 48 -4.62 15.34 4.49
CA LYS A 48 -5.49 16.46 4.80
C LYS A 48 -4.82 17.75 4.36
N GLU A 49 -5.55 18.56 3.59
CA GLU A 49 -5.12 19.94 3.33
C GLU A 49 -5.13 20.74 4.63
N PRO A 50 -4.12 21.61 4.86
CA PRO A 50 -4.15 22.55 5.97
C PRO A 50 -5.39 23.45 5.90
N GLY A 51 -6.07 23.63 7.04
CA GLY A 51 -7.28 24.47 7.10
C GLY A 51 -7.02 25.95 6.79
N ASP A 52 -5.82 26.43 7.10
CA ASP A 52 -5.39 27.80 6.85
C ASP A 52 -4.24 27.86 5.83
N LYS A 53 -4.31 28.86 4.93
CA LYS A 53 -3.24 29.11 3.96
C LYS A 53 -2.10 29.89 4.60
N VAL A 54 -0.87 29.44 4.37
CA VAL A 54 0.34 30.21 4.63
C VAL A 54 0.43 31.35 3.61
N LYS A 55 0.70 32.57 4.08
CA LYS A 55 0.90 33.73 3.21
C LYS A 55 2.32 33.72 2.66
N VAL A 56 2.46 34.02 1.38
CA VAL A 56 3.75 34.10 0.69
C VAL A 56 3.83 35.39 -0.11
N ASP A 57 5.05 35.90 -0.27
CA ASP A 57 5.31 37.14 -1.00
C ASP A 57 5.24 36.93 -2.53
N ASP A 58 5.80 35.83 -3.04
CA ASP A 58 5.71 35.40 -4.45
C ASP A 58 5.38 33.90 -4.58
N PRO A 59 4.15 33.54 -5.01
CA PRO A 59 3.74 32.15 -5.20
C PRO A 59 4.58 31.36 -6.21
N ASN A 60 5.31 32.03 -7.11
CA ASN A 60 6.20 31.36 -8.08
C ASN A 60 7.62 31.16 -7.54
N LYS A 61 7.96 31.77 -6.40
CA LYS A 61 9.31 31.76 -5.84
C LYS A 61 9.30 31.84 -4.32
N LEU A 62 8.91 30.73 -3.69
CA LEU A 62 8.95 30.60 -2.24
C LEU A 62 10.38 30.63 -1.70
N THR A 63 10.58 31.40 -0.64
CA THR A 63 11.75 31.36 0.24
C THR A 63 11.75 30.08 1.08
N ASP A 64 12.91 29.73 1.64
CA ASP A 64 13.02 28.55 2.50
C ASP A 64 12.21 28.70 3.80
N SER A 65 12.04 29.93 4.29
CA SER A 65 11.18 30.23 5.43
C SER A 65 9.71 29.93 5.13
N GLU A 66 9.20 30.40 3.98
CA GLU A 66 7.82 30.15 3.57
C GLU A 66 7.57 28.65 3.32
N LYS A 67 8.53 27.93 2.72
CA LYS A 67 8.45 26.46 2.58
C LYS A 67 8.38 25.78 3.94
N SER A 68 9.18 26.22 4.91
CA SER A 68 9.16 25.64 6.26
C SER A 68 7.83 25.86 6.96
N GLU A 69 7.19 27.01 6.77
CA GLU A 69 5.85 27.28 7.32
C GLU A 69 4.79 26.40 6.67
N VAL A 70 4.87 26.19 5.35
CA VAL A 70 3.97 25.27 4.63
C VAL A 70 4.17 23.82 5.08
N VAL A 71 5.42 23.37 5.24
CA VAL A 71 5.74 22.02 5.77
C VAL A 71 5.09 21.84 7.14
N LYS A 72 5.29 22.80 8.05
CA LYS A 72 4.70 22.75 9.39
C LYS A 72 3.17 22.71 9.35
N ALA A 73 2.53 23.52 8.49
CA ALA A 73 1.08 23.51 8.35
C ALA A 73 0.54 22.17 7.84
N VAL A 74 1.26 21.53 6.91
CA VAL A 74 0.93 20.18 6.40
C VAL A 74 1.13 19.13 7.50
N GLU A 75 2.26 19.13 8.21
CA GLU A 75 2.49 18.24 9.35
C GLU A 75 1.42 18.42 10.44
N ASP A 76 1.05 19.67 10.74
CA ASP A 76 0.07 19.99 11.76
C ASP A 76 -1.33 19.47 11.43
N ALA A 77 -1.70 19.46 10.15
CA ALA A 77 -2.96 18.93 9.64
C ALA A 77 -2.99 17.39 9.54
N ASN A 78 -1.82 16.73 9.54
CA ASN A 78 -1.65 15.30 9.29
C ASN A 78 -0.98 14.56 10.47
N LYS A 79 -1.28 14.95 11.72
CA LYS A 79 -0.69 14.33 12.93
C LYS A 79 -1.30 12.97 13.33
N ASP A 80 -2.41 12.59 12.70
CA ASP A 80 -3.16 11.37 13.00
C ASP A 80 -2.54 10.13 12.31
#